data_AF-I8UC51-F1
#
_entry.id   AF-I8UC51-F1
#
_cell.length_a   1.000
_cell.length_b   1.000
_cell.length_c   1.000
_cell.angle_alpha   90.00
_cell.angle_beta   90.00
_cell.angle_gamma   90.00
#
_symmetry.space_group_name_H-M   'P 1'
#
loop_
_entity.id
_entity.type
_entity.pdbx_description
1 polymer ?
#
loop_
_entity_poly.entity_id
_entity_poly.type
_entity_poly.pdbx_seq_one_letter_code
_entity_poly.pdbx_strand_id
1 'polypeptide(L)'
;MKNILWISLLLAGALSLSGCTFTVTTNSKSGKNTTNERNNMSNAEIRKEIEQYVTVQLQPLGSEEKRLIKRYQEIVTSKTITKKAFYDTLTKDIIPDYTAFSKKVEALHPTLPALQKAHQKYLSGVLGHLNGFKLIKESIETNNQSKVTEANASIDKGVQDFHSYHRDVEKLGEQYGVTVTFNQNPN
;
A
#
# COMPACT_ATOMS: atom_id res chain seq x y z
N MET A 1 18.59 10.72 -32.05
CA MET A 1 17.74 10.96 -30.87
C MET A 1 18.01 9.89 -29.81
N LYS A 2 19.09 10.07 -29.04
CA LYS A 2 19.43 9.28 -27.84
C LYS A 2 19.27 10.26 -26.69
N ASN A 3 18.38 10.00 -25.73
CA ASN A 3 18.36 10.58 -24.37
C ASN A 3 17.20 9.94 -23.55
N ILE A 4 17.09 8.61 -23.56
CA ILE A 4 16.19 7.84 -22.66
C ILE A 4 16.99 7.35 -21.44
N LEU A 5 17.98 8.12 -20.98
CA LEU A 5 18.99 7.58 -20.06
C LEU A 5 18.77 7.88 -18.57
N TRP A 6 17.77 8.67 -18.16
CA TRP A 6 17.69 9.08 -16.74
C TRP A 6 16.27 9.31 -16.18
N ILE A 7 15.26 8.50 -16.53
CA ILE A 7 14.23 8.25 -15.49
C ILE A 7 14.90 7.27 -14.52
N SER A 8 15.81 7.81 -13.70
CA SER A 8 16.40 7.14 -12.55
C SER A 8 15.28 6.89 -11.56
N LEU A 9 14.46 5.87 -11.87
CA LEU A 9 13.40 5.42 -11.00
C LEU A 9 14.05 4.56 -9.91
N LEU A 10 14.75 5.24 -8.98
CA LEU A 10 15.29 4.66 -7.75
C LEU A 10 14.20 3.98 -6.88
N LEU A 11 12.92 4.12 -7.25
CA LEU A 11 11.77 3.56 -6.55
C LEU A 11 11.44 2.10 -6.86
N ALA A 12 12.18 1.42 -7.76
CA ALA A 12 12.02 -0.04 -7.87
C ALA A 12 12.23 -0.74 -6.52
N GLY A 13 13.09 -0.22 -5.64
CA GLY A 13 13.30 -0.75 -4.29
C GLY A 13 12.28 -0.26 -3.24
N ALA A 14 11.74 0.96 -3.36
CA ALA A 14 10.91 1.58 -2.34
C ALA A 14 9.45 1.07 -2.33
N LEU A 15 8.97 0.52 -3.45
CA LEU A 15 7.59 0.04 -3.58
C LEU A 15 7.34 -1.34 -2.94
N SER A 16 8.38 -2.02 -2.42
CA SER A 16 8.27 -3.37 -1.85
C SER A 16 7.34 -3.48 -0.64
N LEU A 17 7.09 -2.36 0.05
CA LEU A 17 6.34 -2.36 1.31
C LEU A 17 4.83 -2.49 1.12
N SER A 18 4.32 -2.15 -0.05
CA SER A 18 2.87 -2.15 -0.36
C SER A 18 2.30 -3.56 -0.62
N GLY A 19 3.15 -4.51 -1.01
CA GLY A 19 2.77 -5.89 -1.36
C GLY A 19 3.09 -6.94 -0.31
N CYS A 20 3.03 -6.60 0.98
CA CYS A 20 3.37 -7.57 2.04
C CYS A 20 2.31 -8.68 2.14
N THR A 21 2.76 -9.93 2.20
CA THR A 21 1.96 -10.98 2.86
C THR A 21 2.10 -10.77 4.35
N PHE A 22 1.04 -10.88 5.13
CA PHE A 22 1.16 -10.86 6.59
C PHE A 22 0.78 -12.21 7.18
N THR A 23 1.35 -12.49 8.34
CA THR A 23 0.96 -13.62 9.17
C THR A 23 0.28 -13.06 10.40
N VAL A 24 -0.88 -13.63 10.77
CA VAL A 24 -1.55 -13.33 12.03
C VAL A 24 -1.45 -14.54 12.94
N THR A 25 -0.85 -14.36 14.11
CA THR A 25 -0.77 -15.38 15.15
C THR A 25 -1.47 -14.85 16.40
N THR A 26 -2.50 -15.56 16.84
CA THR A 26 -3.22 -15.23 18.07
C THR A 26 -2.52 -15.88 19.25
N ASN A 27 -1.98 -15.09 20.18
CA ASN A 27 -1.40 -15.64 21.41
C ASN A 27 -2.45 -15.59 22.53
N SER A 28 -2.71 -16.73 23.17
CA SER A 28 -3.65 -16.84 24.30
C SER A 28 -3.06 -16.30 25.61
N LYS A 29 -2.33 -15.18 25.57
CA LYS A 29 -2.02 -14.44 26.80
C LYS A 29 -3.21 -13.55 27.10
N SER A 30 -3.98 -13.99 28.11
CA SER A 30 -5.04 -13.23 28.77
C SER A 30 -4.55 -11.82 29.10
N GLY A 31 -4.84 -10.87 28.21
CA GLY A 31 -4.70 -9.44 28.48
C GLY A 31 -5.74 -9.06 29.52
N LYS A 32 -5.30 -8.38 30.59
CA LYS A 32 -6.13 -7.87 31.69
C LYS A 32 -7.47 -7.37 31.17
N ASN A 33 -8.57 -7.87 31.73
CA ASN A 33 -9.92 -7.37 31.45
C ASN A 33 -9.99 -5.90 31.90
N THR A 34 -9.80 -4.97 30.97
CA THR A 34 -10.15 -3.57 31.13
C THR A 34 -11.02 -3.21 29.95
N THR A 35 -12.31 -3.03 30.21
CA THR A 35 -13.27 -2.43 29.30
C THR A 35 -12.68 -1.10 28.84
N ASN A 36 -12.38 -0.97 27.54
CA ASN A 36 -11.95 0.32 26.98
C ASN A 36 -13.22 1.14 26.75
N GLU A 37 -13.56 2.00 27.71
CA GLU A 37 -14.81 2.80 27.79
C GLU A 37 -15.08 3.72 26.57
N ARG A 38 -14.26 3.71 25.52
CA ARG A 38 -14.46 4.54 24.32
C ARG A 38 -15.20 3.86 23.18
N ASN A 39 -15.24 2.53 23.14
CA ASN A 39 -15.95 1.75 22.12
C ASN A 39 -16.66 0.62 22.87
N ASN A 40 -17.97 0.44 22.73
CA ASN A 40 -18.75 -0.61 23.42
C ASN A 40 -18.38 -2.06 22.97
N MET A 41 -17.10 -2.39 22.82
CA MET A 41 -16.56 -3.68 22.39
C MET A 41 -15.69 -4.27 23.50
N SER A 42 -15.87 -5.56 23.77
CA SER A 42 -14.98 -6.37 24.59
C SER A 42 -13.63 -6.58 23.90
N ASN A 43 -12.59 -6.92 24.69
CA ASN A 43 -11.28 -7.27 24.14
C ASN A 43 -11.36 -8.42 23.12
N ALA A 44 -12.27 -9.39 23.32
CA ALA A 44 -12.48 -10.49 22.39
C ALA A 44 -13.05 -10.01 21.03
N GLU A 45 -14.00 -9.07 21.05
CA GLU A 45 -14.56 -8.47 19.84
C GLU A 45 -13.51 -7.62 19.10
N ILE A 46 -12.70 -6.86 19.84
CA ILE A 46 -11.61 -6.06 19.26
C ILE A 46 -10.59 -6.95 18.57
N ARG A 47 -10.16 -8.04 19.22
CA ARG A 47 -9.25 -9.02 18.61
C ARG A 47 -9.81 -9.60 17.31
N LYS A 48 -11.06 -10.04 17.35
CA LYS A 48 -11.75 -10.60 16.19
C LYS A 48 -11.84 -9.60 15.04
N GLU A 49 -12.13 -8.33 15.33
CA GLU A 49 -12.17 -7.27 14.32
C GLU A 49 -10.80 -7.06 13.67
N ILE A 50 -9.71 -7.01 14.45
CA ILE A 50 -8.34 -6.89 13.94
C ILE A 50 -8.02 -8.08 13.03
N GLU A 51 -8.28 -9.30 13.51
CA GLU A 51 -8.05 -10.55 12.77
C GLU A 51 -8.85 -10.56 11.45
N GLN A 52 -10.14 -10.21 11.48
CA GLN A 52 -11.01 -10.18 10.30
C GLN A 52 -10.58 -9.12 9.28
N TYR A 53 -10.32 -7.89 9.72
CA TYR A 53 -9.88 -6.83 8.82
C TYR A 53 -8.56 -7.19 8.14
N VAL A 54 -7.57 -7.62 8.92
CA VAL A 54 -6.25 -7.95 8.38
C VAL A 54 -6.39 -9.16 7.46
N THR A 55 -6.80 -10.33 7.97
CA THR A 55 -6.75 -11.61 7.22
C THR A 55 -7.80 -11.80 6.13
N VAL A 56 -9.02 -11.30 6.34
CA VAL A 56 -10.12 -11.57 5.40
C VAL A 56 -10.26 -10.44 4.39
N GLN A 57 -10.19 -9.18 4.87
CA GLN A 57 -10.47 -8.03 4.01
C GLN A 57 -9.22 -7.53 3.30
N LEU A 58 -8.10 -7.35 4.01
CA LEU A 58 -6.92 -6.70 3.45
C LEU A 58 -5.96 -7.67 2.73
N GLN A 59 -5.87 -8.94 3.15
CA GLN A 59 -4.94 -9.92 2.54
C GLN A 59 -5.09 -10.06 1.02
N PRO A 60 -6.33 -10.22 0.50
CA PRO A 60 -6.53 -10.36 -0.93
C PRO A 60 -6.10 -9.09 -1.67
N LEU A 61 -6.33 -7.91 -1.06
CA LEU A 61 -5.94 -6.62 -1.61
C LEU A 61 -4.42 -6.42 -1.62
N GLY A 62 -3.70 -6.76 -0.55
CA GLY A 62 -2.23 -6.70 -0.54
C GLY A 62 -1.59 -7.61 -1.59
N SER A 63 -2.18 -8.79 -1.84
CA SER A 63 -1.74 -9.69 -2.93
C SER A 63 -2.03 -9.11 -4.32
N GLU A 64 -3.15 -8.43 -4.50
CA GLU A 64 -3.48 -7.71 -5.73
C GLU A 64 -2.51 -6.55 -5.96
N GLU A 65 -2.26 -5.73 -4.94
CA GLU A 65 -1.32 -4.61 -4.99
C GLU A 65 0.08 -5.07 -5.38
N LYS A 66 0.59 -6.14 -4.75
CA LYS A 66 1.90 -6.72 -5.08
C LYS A 66 2.02 -7.01 -6.58
N ARG A 67 0.99 -7.59 -7.20
CA ARG A 67 1.00 -7.89 -8.65
C ARG A 67 1.03 -6.63 -9.49
N LEU A 68 0.23 -5.61 -9.14
CA LEU A 68 0.18 -4.35 -9.88
C LEU A 68 1.50 -3.59 -9.80
N ILE A 69 2.08 -3.51 -8.61
CA ILE A 69 3.38 -2.88 -8.36
C ILE A 69 4.50 -3.65 -9.09
N LYS A 70 4.49 -4.98 -9.05
CA LYS A 70 5.45 -5.82 -9.78
C LYS A 70 5.39 -5.56 -11.29
N ARG A 71 4.18 -5.48 -11.86
CA ARG A 71 4.00 -5.16 -13.29
C ARG A 71 4.61 -3.80 -13.62
N TYR A 72 4.36 -2.77 -12.80
CA TYR A 72 4.98 -1.45 -12.96
C TYR A 72 6.52 -1.54 -12.88
N GLN A 73 7.07 -2.24 -11.89
CA GLN A 73 8.51 -2.43 -11.72
C GLN A 73 9.17 -3.12 -12.93
N GLU A 74 8.54 -4.15 -13.50
CA GLU A 74 9.05 -4.86 -14.68
C GLU A 74 9.14 -3.94 -15.90
N ILE A 75 8.14 -3.08 -16.08
CA ILE A 75 8.08 -2.13 -17.19
C ILE A 75 9.20 -1.07 -17.06
N VAL A 76 9.35 -0.48 -15.87
CA VAL A 76 10.34 0.60 -15.67
C VAL A 76 11.79 0.11 -15.61
N THR A 77 12.00 -1.17 -15.30
CA THR A 77 13.33 -1.81 -15.34
C THR A 77 13.67 -2.44 -16.69
N SER A 78 12.71 -2.48 -17.63
CA SER A 78 12.93 -3.01 -18.97
C SER A 78 13.92 -2.16 -19.76
N LYS A 79 15.03 -2.77 -20.19
CA LYS A 79 16.05 -2.11 -21.01
C LYS A 79 15.61 -1.80 -22.44
N THR A 80 14.53 -2.41 -22.91
CA THR A 80 14.07 -2.36 -24.30
C THR A 80 12.79 -1.54 -24.48
N ILE A 81 12.20 -1.04 -23.39
CA ILE A 81 10.94 -0.30 -23.49
C ILE A 81 11.13 1.08 -24.12
N THR A 82 10.23 1.44 -25.03
CA THR A 82 10.20 2.77 -25.64
C THR A 82 9.36 3.73 -24.80
N LYS A 83 9.63 5.05 -24.88
CA LYS A 83 8.79 6.08 -24.22
C LYS A 83 7.30 5.93 -24.57
N LYS A 84 6.99 5.62 -25.83
CA LYS A 84 5.62 5.37 -26.29
C LYS A 84 5.01 4.13 -25.66
N ALA A 85 5.73 3.01 -25.66
CA ALA A 85 5.25 1.77 -25.03
C ALA A 85 5.02 1.96 -23.53
N PHE A 86 5.93 2.66 -22.84
CA PHE A 86 5.77 2.97 -21.41
C PHE A 86 4.53 3.83 -21.14
N TYR A 87 4.35 4.90 -21.91
CA TYR A 87 3.16 5.76 -21.84
C TYR A 87 1.86 4.99 -22.09
N ASP A 88 1.82 4.17 -23.15
CA ASP A 88 0.65 3.36 -23.49
C ASP A 88 0.31 2.40 -22.34
N THR A 89 1.33 1.76 -21.75
CA THR A 89 1.13 0.81 -20.64
C THR A 89 0.66 1.51 -19.36
N LEU A 90 1.21 2.68 -19.02
CA LEU A 90 0.72 3.48 -17.90
C LEU A 90 -0.75 3.86 -18.08
N THR A 91 -1.09 4.31 -19.28
CA THR A 91 -2.42 4.86 -19.59
C THR A 91 -3.50 3.80 -19.68
N LYS A 92 -3.18 2.64 -20.28
CA LYS A 92 -4.17 1.60 -20.60
C LYS A 92 -4.26 0.52 -19.53
N ASP A 93 -3.16 0.29 -18.79
CA ASP A 93 -3.07 -0.84 -17.87
C ASP A 93 -2.85 -0.37 -16.43
N ILE A 94 -1.69 0.23 -16.12
CA ILE A 94 -1.28 0.47 -14.74
C ILE A 94 -2.21 1.45 -14.02
N ILE A 95 -2.48 2.63 -14.59
CA ILE A 95 -3.32 3.64 -13.94
C ILE A 95 -4.77 3.16 -13.80
N PRO A 96 -5.41 2.58 -14.82
CA PRO A 96 -6.76 2.03 -14.68
C PRO A 96 -6.86 0.91 -13.64
N ASP A 97 -5.96 -0.08 -13.69
CA ASP A 97 -5.98 -1.22 -12.76
C ASP A 97 -5.74 -0.75 -11.32
N TYR A 98 -4.78 0.15 -11.11
CA TYR A 98 -4.46 0.67 -9.79
C TYR A 98 -5.53 1.63 -9.25
N THR A 99 -6.27 2.32 -10.14
CA THR A 99 -7.46 3.11 -9.76
C THR A 99 -8.61 2.19 -9.33
N ALA A 100 -8.82 1.06 -9.99
CA ALA A 100 -9.81 0.09 -9.57
C ALA A 100 -9.44 -0.53 -8.22
N PHE A 101 -8.16 -0.84 -8.02
CA PHE A 101 -7.62 -1.28 -6.74
C PHE A 101 -7.84 -0.26 -5.63
N SER A 102 -7.54 1.03 -5.85
CA SER A 102 -7.71 2.06 -4.80
C SER A 102 -9.15 2.19 -4.33
N LYS A 103 -10.13 1.99 -5.23
CA LYS A 103 -11.56 1.97 -4.87
C LYS A 103 -11.94 0.77 -4.00
N LYS A 104 -11.34 -0.40 -4.25
CA LYS A 104 -11.54 -1.58 -3.38
C LYS A 104 -11.01 -1.34 -1.97
N VAL A 105 -9.85 -0.69 -1.88
CA VAL A 105 -9.25 -0.29 -0.60
C VAL A 105 -10.15 0.72 0.10
N GLU A 106 -10.57 1.78 -0.58
CA GLU A 106 -11.45 2.82 -0.05
C GLU A 106 -12.80 2.29 0.48
N ALA A 107 -13.32 1.23 -0.13
CA ALA A 107 -14.55 0.58 0.30
C ALA A 107 -14.43 -0.23 1.60
N LEU A 108 -13.21 -0.44 2.13
CA LEU A 108 -13.03 -1.08 3.42
C LEU A 108 -13.35 -0.10 4.55
N HIS A 109 -14.25 -0.51 5.45
CA HIS A 109 -14.69 0.32 6.56
C HIS A 109 -14.57 -0.47 7.88
N PRO A 110 -13.38 -0.52 8.50
CA PRO A 110 -13.22 -1.10 9.82
C PRO A 110 -14.15 -0.41 10.83
N THR A 111 -14.68 -1.14 11.80
CA THR A 111 -15.57 -0.54 12.81
C THR A 111 -14.79 0.04 13.99
N LEU A 112 -13.62 -0.53 14.30
CA LEU A 112 -12.74 -0.07 15.36
C LEU A 112 -12.04 1.25 14.98
N PRO A 113 -12.23 2.36 15.73
CA PRO A 113 -11.67 3.67 15.36
C PRO A 113 -10.14 3.69 15.18
N ALA A 114 -9.41 2.92 16.00
CA ALA A 114 -7.97 2.79 15.86
C ALA A 114 -7.59 2.14 14.51
N LEU A 115 -8.39 1.17 14.05
CA LEU A 115 -8.18 0.47 12.80
C LEU A 115 -8.60 1.31 11.59
N GLN A 116 -9.66 2.12 11.72
CA GLN A 116 -10.02 3.14 10.72
C GLN A 116 -8.87 4.12 10.49
N LYS A 117 -8.25 4.62 11.56
CA LYS A 117 -7.11 5.54 11.48
C LYS A 117 -5.86 4.88 10.87
N ALA A 118 -5.67 3.58 11.07
CA ALA A 118 -4.61 2.82 10.39
C ALA A 118 -4.96 2.65 8.91
N HIS A 119 -6.18 2.23 8.60
CA HIS A 119 -6.69 2.05 7.23
C HIS A 119 -6.54 3.31 6.38
N GLN A 120 -6.85 4.48 6.94
CA GLN A 120 -6.64 5.77 6.25
C GLN A 120 -5.19 5.98 5.79
N LYS A 121 -4.21 5.49 6.54
CA LYS A 121 -2.80 5.55 6.12
C LYS A 121 -2.52 4.55 5.00
N TYR A 122 -3.08 3.34 5.07
CA TYR A 122 -2.98 2.40 3.96
C TYR A 122 -3.58 3.00 2.67
N LEU A 123 -4.78 3.56 2.73
CA LEU A 123 -5.41 4.25 1.60
C LEU A 123 -4.58 5.45 1.11
N SER A 124 -4.02 6.26 2.02
CA SER A 124 -3.10 7.34 1.66
C SER A 124 -1.86 6.83 0.92
N GLY A 125 -1.32 5.69 1.35
CA GLY A 125 -0.24 4.97 0.68
C GLY A 125 -0.57 4.65 -0.78
N VAL A 126 -1.72 4.00 -0.98
CA VAL A 126 -2.25 3.64 -2.29
C VAL A 126 -2.47 4.89 -3.15
N LEU A 127 -3.11 5.93 -2.62
CA LEU A 127 -3.34 7.16 -3.38
C LEU A 127 -2.04 7.89 -3.75
N GLY A 128 -1.02 7.83 -2.89
CA GLY A 128 0.32 8.36 -3.17
C GLY A 128 0.98 7.68 -4.36
N HIS A 129 0.88 6.34 -4.45
CA HIS A 129 1.34 5.57 -5.62
C HIS A 129 0.55 5.91 -6.88
N LEU A 130 -0.79 5.93 -6.80
CA LEU A 130 -1.65 6.25 -7.94
C LEU A 130 -1.35 7.64 -8.50
N ASN A 131 -1.19 8.63 -7.63
CA ASN A 131 -0.84 9.98 -8.02
C ASN A 131 0.56 10.04 -8.65
N GLY A 132 1.53 9.30 -8.10
CA GLY A 132 2.85 9.13 -8.70
C GLY A 132 2.78 8.62 -10.14
N PHE A 133 2.01 7.57 -10.41
CA PHE A 133 1.84 7.04 -11.77
C PHE A 133 1.22 8.06 -12.72
N LYS A 134 0.23 8.83 -12.27
CA LYS A 134 -0.39 9.91 -13.07
C LYS A 134 0.60 11.03 -13.38
N LEU A 135 1.41 11.45 -12.42
CA LEU A 135 2.44 12.47 -12.61
C LEU A 135 3.56 12.00 -13.56
N ILE A 136 3.93 10.72 -13.52
CA ILE A 136 4.87 10.14 -14.49
C ILE A 136 4.26 10.16 -15.89
N LYS A 137 3.00 9.77 -16.06
CA LYS A 137 2.29 9.90 -17.33
C LYS A 137 2.31 11.35 -17.83
N GLU A 138 1.97 12.31 -16.97
CA GLU A 138 1.97 13.74 -17.30
C GLU A 138 3.37 14.23 -17.70
N SER A 139 4.42 13.77 -17.03
CA SER A 139 5.81 14.11 -17.36
C SER A 139 6.19 13.68 -18.78
N ILE A 140 5.66 12.55 -19.25
CA ILE A 140 5.90 12.03 -20.59
C ILE A 140 5.16 12.88 -21.62
N GLU A 141 3.89 13.20 -21.35
CA GLU A 141 3.01 14.01 -22.23
C GLU A 141 3.56 15.42 -22.42
N THR A 142 3.98 16.05 -21.33
CA THR A 142 4.43 17.45 -21.31
C THR A 142 5.93 17.61 -21.49
N ASN A 143 6.68 16.49 -21.48
CA ASN A 143 8.14 16.48 -21.42
C ASN A 143 8.70 17.31 -20.24
N ASN A 144 7.96 17.37 -19.12
CA ASN A 144 8.31 18.15 -17.94
C ASN A 144 8.95 17.28 -16.85
N GLN A 145 10.24 17.48 -16.61
CA GLN A 145 10.98 16.75 -15.60
C GLN A 145 10.55 17.09 -14.16
N SER A 146 9.96 18.28 -13.89
CA SER A 146 9.47 18.62 -12.55
C SER A 146 8.40 17.63 -12.08
N LYS A 147 7.59 17.12 -13.01
CA LYS A 147 6.56 16.13 -12.75
C LYS A 147 7.12 14.78 -12.32
N VAL A 148 8.33 14.42 -12.74
CA VAL A 148 9.02 13.24 -12.24
C VAL A 148 9.41 13.44 -10.77
N THR A 149 9.89 14.63 -10.40
CA THR A 149 10.21 14.96 -9.00
C THR A 149 8.95 14.94 -8.13
N GLU A 150 7.85 15.53 -8.59
CA GLU A 150 6.55 15.49 -7.91
C GLU A 150 6.06 14.04 -7.74
N ALA A 151 6.21 13.21 -8.77
CA ALA A 151 5.83 11.80 -8.73
C ALA A 151 6.61 11.04 -7.66
N ASN A 152 7.94 11.22 -7.62
CA ASN A 152 8.79 10.57 -6.62
C ASN A 152 8.39 10.98 -5.20
N ALA A 153 8.17 12.27 -4.96
CA ALA A 153 7.71 12.76 -3.65
C ALA A 153 6.35 12.15 -3.24
N SER A 154 5.43 12.02 -4.20
CA SER A 154 4.12 11.39 -3.97
C SER A 154 4.25 9.91 -3.60
N ILE A 155 5.12 9.16 -4.29
CA ILE A 155 5.33 7.74 -3.99
C ILE A 155 6.08 7.58 -2.66
N ASP A 156 7.11 8.37 -2.40
CA ASP A 156 7.87 8.32 -1.13
C ASP A 156 6.97 8.61 0.07
N LYS A 157 6.06 9.58 -0.06
CA LYS A 157 5.05 9.83 0.97
C LYS A 157 4.12 8.62 1.14
N GLY A 158 3.69 8.00 0.04
CA GLY A 158 2.88 6.80 0.09
C GLY A 158 3.58 5.64 0.82
N VAL A 159 4.87 5.45 0.55
CA VAL A 159 5.74 4.48 1.24
C VAL A 159 5.79 4.74 2.75
N GLN A 160 5.95 6.00 3.16
CA GLN A 160 5.91 6.38 4.59
C GLN A 160 4.56 6.10 5.24
N ASP A 161 3.46 6.24 4.49
CA ASP A 161 2.12 5.94 4.98
C ASP A 161 1.90 4.42 5.15
N PHE A 162 2.39 3.59 4.23
CA PHE A 162 2.42 2.13 4.41
C PHE A 162 3.22 1.71 5.64
N HIS A 163 4.41 2.28 5.85
CA HIS A 163 5.18 2.04 7.07
C HIS A 163 4.41 2.40 8.34
N SER A 164 3.71 3.53 8.31
CA SER A 164 2.95 4.01 9.46
C SER A 164 1.73 3.14 9.71
N TYR A 165 1.07 2.66 8.64
CA TYR A 165 0.02 1.66 8.72
C TYR A 165 0.52 0.37 9.39
N HIS A 166 1.65 -0.20 8.94
CA HIS A 166 2.21 -1.43 9.53
C HIS A 166 2.45 -1.29 11.03
N ARG A 167 3.15 -0.23 11.44
CA ARG A 167 3.44 0.03 12.86
C ARG A 167 2.17 0.19 13.68
N ASP A 168 1.16 0.89 13.15
CA ASP A 168 -0.10 1.11 13.87
C ASP A 168 -0.88 -0.19 14.06
N VAL A 169 -0.92 -1.06 13.05
CA VAL A 169 -1.59 -2.37 13.15
C VAL A 169 -0.84 -3.34 14.04
N GLU A 170 0.50 -3.37 13.96
CA GLU A 170 1.34 -4.18 14.85
C GLU A 170 1.12 -3.78 16.31
N LYS A 171 1.23 -2.49 16.61
CA LYS A 171 1.01 -1.95 17.96
C LYS A 171 -0.41 -2.21 18.47
N LEU A 172 -1.41 -2.05 17.60
CA LEU A 172 -2.79 -2.34 17.94
C LEU A 172 -3.00 -3.82 18.25
N GLY A 173 -2.41 -4.70 17.43
CA GLY A 173 -2.40 -6.14 17.68
C GLY A 173 -1.78 -6.48 19.03
N GLU A 174 -0.58 -5.99 19.32
CA GLU A 174 0.13 -6.21 20.59
C GLU A 174 -0.71 -5.80 21.81
N GLN A 175 -1.37 -4.63 21.72
CA GLN A 175 -2.25 -4.13 22.78
C GLN A 175 -3.37 -5.11 23.15
N TYR A 176 -3.84 -5.90 22.17
CA TYR A 176 -4.95 -6.84 22.35
C TYR A 176 -4.51 -8.31 22.22
N GLY A 177 -3.21 -8.61 22.24
CA GLY A 177 -2.70 -10.00 22.20
C GLY A 177 -2.80 -10.70 20.84
N VAL A 178 -2.87 -9.93 19.74
CA VAL A 178 -2.82 -10.42 18.36
C VAL A 178 -1.47 -10.05 17.75
N THR A 179 -0.65 -11.02 17.41
CA THR A 179 0.60 -10.72 16.68
C THR A 179 0.28 -10.64 15.19
N VAL A 180 0.43 -9.45 14.63
CA VAL A 180 0.39 -9.21 13.18
C VAL A 180 1.82 -8.98 12.72
N THR A 181 2.28 -9.66 11.69
CA THR A 181 3.63 -9.47 11.14
C THR A 181 3.54 -9.26 9.64
N PHE A 182 4.08 -8.15 9.15
CA PHE A 182 4.12 -7.84 7.72
C PHE A 182 5.42 -8.36 7.09
N ASN A 183 5.31 -9.44 6.29
CA ASN A 183 6.44 -10.01 5.58
C ASN A 183 6.65 -9.28 4.26
N GLN A 184 7.72 -8.48 4.26
CA GLN A 184 8.19 -7.66 3.15
C GLN A 184 8.74 -8.47 1.96
N ASN A 185 8.93 -9.79 2.14
CA ASN A 185 9.52 -10.64 1.12
C ASN A 185 9.13 -12.12 1.31
N PRO A 186 7.95 -12.57 0.83
CA PRO A 186 7.69 -13.99 0.69
C PRO A 186 8.34 -14.43 -0.63
N ASN A 187 9.31 -15.33 -0.51
CA ASN A 187 10.07 -16.02 -1.57
C ASN A 187 9.47 -15.96 -2.98
#